data_AF-A0A8C5Q4X7-F1
#
_entry.id   AF-A0A8C5Q4X7-F1
#
_cell.length_a   1.000
_cell.length_b   1.000
_cell.length_c   1.000
_cell.angle_alpha   90.00
_cell.angle_beta   90.00
_cell.angle_gamma   90.00
#
_symmetry.space_group_name_H-M   'P 1'
#
loop_
_entity.id
_entity.type
_entity.pdbx_description
1 polymer ?
#
loop_
_entity_poly.entity_id
_entity_poly.type
_entity_poly.pdbx_seq_one_letter_code
_entity_poly.pdbx_strand_id
1 'polypeptide(L)'
;MWCIPHPLKDRHVLVLLDTEGLGDVEKGDSKNDAWIFCLAVLLSSNFVFNSMGTIDQQAMEQLHYVTELTKRIRLQASQEDEFNISECKRVSPSFTWCVRDFTLDLILDGKEITEDEYLTISLKCKDDPKSKDTQCKKIEDYNLPRRCIQQYFHSHKCFVFVTPVIPRKLKNLENLTIDELDEEFVAQSKSFCKYIFRSGSIKTLPGAIVVNGRMLGNLAVSYVEAIKSGSVPCMENAVVALAESENIQAVKDALTKYNTEMNKHVRKFPTETELEFFQLHMECEKIALELFLARSFKDNEQKHQHSFKEKLDRAKERFSKMNEDASIRFCEKLLDELGQTLRKNISGNYYSKPGGHKIFLEEKMQIMEIYDRKPGRGIKIRKGGVIYTRKNTAHEVQQEFLASIKDIEITIRNADRSLTKQQKEIEAERARVEAASREKEMAEEYNKKLEEQLEEEQKRFDQHVEMLQEKMEAEREKMKQENLEVIERIQKVK
;
A
#
# COMPACT_ATOMS: atom_id res chain seq x y z
N MET A 1 8.45 -22.13 -10.81
CA MET A 1 9.09 -20.89 -10.32
C MET A 1 9.91 -21.20 -9.08
N TRP A 2 11.04 -20.53 -8.89
CA TRP A 2 11.87 -20.63 -7.69
C TRP A 2 12.26 -19.23 -7.20
N CYS A 3 11.88 -18.88 -5.97
CA CYS A 3 12.15 -17.58 -5.37
C CYS A 3 13.32 -17.69 -4.38
N ILE A 4 14.37 -16.92 -4.60
CA ILE A 4 15.54 -16.88 -3.72
C ILE A 4 15.96 -15.43 -3.42
N PRO A 5 16.60 -15.15 -2.27
CA PRO A 5 17.20 -13.84 -2.02
C PRO A 5 18.16 -13.47 -3.15
N HIS A 6 18.12 -12.22 -3.61
CA HIS A 6 19.00 -11.80 -4.69
C HIS A 6 20.46 -11.74 -4.19
N PRO A 7 21.42 -12.41 -4.86
CA PRO A 7 22.76 -12.61 -4.31
C PRO A 7 23.60 -11.33 -4.19
N LEU A 8 23.26 -10.27 -4.94
CA LEU A 8 23.99 -8.98 -4.94
C LEU A 8 23.15 -7.77 -4.51
N LYS A 9 21.84 -7.91 -4.28
CA LYS A 9 20.92 -6.77 -4.07
C LYS A 9 20.11 -7.01 -2.82
N ASP A 10 20.48 -6.31 -1.75
CA ASP A 10 19.76 -6.41 -0.49
C ASP A 10 18.29 -6.00 -0.66
N ARG A 11 17.40 -6.67 0.09
CA ARG A 11 15.94 -6.47 0.05
C ARG A 11 15.28 -6.79 -1.30
N HIS A 12 15.98 -7.46 -2.22
CA HIS A 12 15.42 -7.94 -3.49
C HIS A 12 15.32 -9.47 -3.52
N VAL A 13 14.39 -9.97 -4.32
CA VAL A 13 14.19 -11.41 -4.56
C VAL A 13 14.46 -11.67 -6.04
N LEU A 14 15.26 -12.69 -6.32
CA LEU A 14 15.41 -13.25 -7.66
C LEU A 14 14.37 -14.35 -7.86
N VAL A 15 13.53 -14.20 -8.87
CA VAL A 15 12.51 -15.18 -9.24
C VAL A 15 12.96 -15.86 -10.53
N LEU A 16 13.27 -17.15 -10.43
CA LEU A 16 13.62 -17.98 -11.58
C LEU A 16 12.35 -18.64 -12.12
N LEU A 17 12.03 -18.33 -13.39
CA LEU A 17 10.90 -18.91 -14.12
C LEU A 17 11.44 -19.89 -15.15
N ASP A 18 11.36 -21.17 -14.82
CA ASP A 18 11.63 -22.25 -15.77
C ASP A 18 10.35 -22.60 -16.53
N THR A 19 10.47 -22.81 -17.85
CA THR A 19 9.35 -23.03 -18.76
C THR A 19 9.43 -24.41 -19.38
N GLU A 20 8.29 -24.92 -19.83
CA GLU A 20 8.26 -26.09 -20.69
C GLU A 20 9.07 -25.86 -21.98
N GLY A 21 9.67 -26.93 -22.52
CA GLY A 21 10.38 -26.90 -23.79
C GLY A 21 9.42 -26.69 -24.96
N LEU A 22 9.76 -25.74 -25.84
CA LEU A 22 8.95 -25.43 -27.02
C LEU A 22 9.08 -26.54 -28.07
N GLY A 23 7.97 -26.92 -28.73
CA GLY A 23 7.97 -27.91 -29.80
C GLY A 23 8.03 -29.37 -29.33
N ASP A 24 7.53 -29.67 -28.12
CA ASP A 24 7.40 -31.06 -27.64
C ASP A 24 6.40 -31.86 -28.51
N VAL A 25 6.94 -32.88 -29.18
CA VAL A 25 6.23 -33.74 -30.15
C VAL A 25 5.12 -34.56 -29.48
N GLU A 26 5.27 -34.90 -28.19
CA GLU A 26 4.25 -35.69 -27.48
C GLU A 26 3.01 -34.86 -27.10
N LYS A 27 3.12 -33.52 -27.13
CA LYS A 27 2.07 -32.61 -26.64
C LYS A 27 1.38 -31.80 -27.72
N GLY A 28 1.95 -31.70 -28.92
CA GLY A 28 1.25 -31.39 -30.18
C GLY A 28 0.49 -30.06 -30.30
N ASP A 29 0.42 -29.22 -29.26
CA ASP A 29 -0.34 -27.96 -29.27
C ASP A 29 0.58 -26.75 -29.32
N SER A 30 1.00 -26.39 -30.53
CA SER A 30 1.80 -25.20 -30.83
C SER A 30 1.16 -23.89 -30.35
N LYS A 31 -0.15 -23.88 -30.01
CA LYS A 31 -0.80 -22.71 -29.43
C LYS A 31 -0.40 -22.49 -27.98
N ASN A 32 -0.18 -23.56 -27.20
CA ASN A 32 0.24 -23.47 -25.80
C ASN A 32 1.68 -23.00 -25.68
N ASP A 33 2.58 -23.50 -26.53
CA ASP A 33 3.98 -23.06 -26.60
C ASP A 33 4.10 -21.55 -26.74
N ALA A 34 3.31 -21.00 -27.66
CA ALA A 34 3.27 -19.58 -27.91
C ALA A 34 2.69 -18.78 -26.72
N TRP A 35 1.76 -19.34 -25.95
CA TRP A 35 1.27 -18.71 -24.71
C TRP A 35 2.29 -18.78 -23.57
N ILE A 36 2.99 -19.91 -23.42
CA ILE A 36 4.10 -20.06 -22.46
C ILE A 36 5.17 -19.02 -22.75
N PHE A 37 5.53 -18.87 -24.04
CA PHE A 37 6.46 -17.85 -24.50
C PHE A 37 5.98 -16.44 -24.15
N CYS A 38 4.71 -16.10 -24.44
CA CYS A 38 4.13 -14.80 -24.10
C CYS A 38 4.15 -14.52 -22.58
N LEU A 39 3.78 -15.51 -21.76
CA LEU A 39 3.77 -15.36 -20.30
C LEU A 39 5.18 -15.18 -19.74
N ALA A 40 6.17 -15.91 -20.26
CA ALA A 40 7.56 -15.77 -19.87
C ALA A 40 8.09 -14.35 -20.16
N VAL A 41 7.72 -13.77 -21.31
CA VAL A 41 8.06 -12.38 -21.65
C VAL A 41 7.33 -11.39 -20.73
N LEU A 42 6.03 -11.55 -20.51
CA LEU A 42 5.22 -10.63 -19.69
C LEU A 42 5.64 -10.61 -18.21
N LEU A 43 6.02 -11.74 -17.65
CA LEU A 43 6.32 -11.90 -16.23
C LEU A 43 7.80 -11.66 -15.88
N SER A 44 8.71 -11.74 -16.84
CA SER A 44 10.15 -11.57 -16.60
C SER A 44 10.61 -10.12 -16.76
N SER A 45 11.75 -9.80 -16.13
CA SER A 45 12.54 -8.58 -16.41
C SER A 45 13.78 -8.86 -17.27
N ASN A 46 14.22 -10.11 -17.30
CA ASN A 46 15.20 -10.64 -18.25
C ASN A 46 14.66 -11.95 -18.82
N PHE A 47 14.48 -11.98 -20.14
CA PHE A 47 14.05 -13.13 -20.89
C PHE A 47 15.27 -13.83 -21.48
N VAL A 48 15.53 -15.06 -21.00
CA VAL A 48 16.63 -15.89 -21.47
C VAL A 48 16.11 -16.87 -22.50
N PHE A 49 16.52 -16.70 -23.75
CA PHE A 49 16.24 -17.65 -24.82
C PHE A 49 17.42 -18.62 -24.97
N ASN A 50 17.17 -19.90 -24.80
CA ASN A 50 18.20 -20.94 -24.84
C ASN A 50 18.02 -21.82 -26.08
N SER A 51 19.05 -21.91 -26.93
CA SER A 51 19.08 -22.78 -28.11
C SER A 51 20.38 -23.60 -28.15
N MET A 52 20.43 -24.66 -28.94
CA MET A 52 21.65 -25.44 -29.18
C MET A 52 22.27 -25.09 -30.54
N GLY A 53 23.60 -25.21 -30.65
CA GLY A 53 24.34 -25.08 -31.90
C GLY A 53 24.70 -23.63 -32.23
N THR A 54 24.10 -23.08 -33.27
CA THR A 54 24.43 -21.72 -33.78
C THR A 54 23.15 -20.93 -34.04
N ILE A 55 23.27 -19.61 -34.19
CA ILE A 55 22.15 -18.74 -34.58
C ILE A 55 22.00 -18.81 -36.11
N ASP A 56 21.39 -19.88 -36.58
CA ASP A 56 21.07 -20.09 -38.00
C ASP A 56 19.59 -19.77 -38.32
N GLN A 57 19.17 -20.07 -39.55
CA GLN A 57 17.79 -19.83 -39.95
C GLN A 57 16.79 -20.74 -39.21
N GLN A 58 17.18 -21.95 -38.83
CA GLN A 58 16.34 -22.87 -38.07
C GLN A 58 16.12 -22.35 -36.64
N ALA A 59 17.16 -21.84 -35.99
CA ALA A 59 17.07 -21.18 -34.69
C ALA A 59 16.13 -19.95 -34.74
N MET A 60 16.15 -19.20 -35.85
CA MET A 60 15.24 -18.07 -36.06
C MET A 60 13.78 -18.51 -36.31
N GLU A 61 13.57 -19.63 -37.00
CA GLU A 61 12.23 -20.21 -37.18
C GLU A 61 11.63 -20.68 -35.85
N GLN A 62 12.46 -21.22 -34.93
CA GLN A 62 12.03 -21.53 -33.56
C GLN A 62 11.64 -20.27 -32.76
N LEU A 63 12.17 -19.10 -33.12
CA LEU A 63 11.78 -17.80 -32.57
C LEU A 63 10.57 -17.17 -33.28
N HIS A 64 9.87 -17.89 -34.15
CA HIS A 64 8.63 -17.40 -34.78
C HIS A 64 7.60 -16.91 -33.74
N TYR A 65 7.61 -17.47 -32.52
CA TYR A 65 6.77 -17.00 -31.40
C TYR A 65 6.97 -15.50 -31.07
N VAL A 66 8.17 -14.95 -31.29
CA VAL A 66 8.44 -13.51 -31.14
C VAL A 66 7.62 -12.68 -32.12
N THR A 67 7.41 -13.20 -33.33
CA THR A 67 6.57 -12.52 -34.35
C THR A 67 5.09 -12.56 -33.98
N GLU A 68 4.68 -13.52 -33.14
CA GLU A 68 3.32 -13.61 -32.63
C GLU A 68 3.09 -12.76 -31.38
N LEU A 69 4.14 -12.30 -30.68
CA LEU A 69 3.99 -11.43 -29.51
C LEU A 69 3.15 -10.19 -29.81
N THR A 70 3.33 -9.60 -31.00
CA THR A 70 2.56 -8.42 -31.43
C THR A 70 1.07 -8.72 -31.64
N LYS A 71 0.71 -9.98 -31.90
CA LYS A 71 -0.68 -10.46 -32.02
C LYS A 71 -1.24 -10.96 -30.69
N ARG A 72 -0.37 -11.37 -29.76
CA ARG A 72 -0.71 -12.06 -28.50
C ARG A 72 -0.52 -11.21 -27.26
N ILE A 73 0.01 -9.99 -27.38
CA ILE A 73 0.16 -9.04 -26.28
C ILE A 73 -0.38 -7.68 -26.73
N ARG A 74 -1.29 -7.10 -25.94
CA ARG A 74 -1.70 -5.71 -26.08
C ARG A 74 -1.03 -4.87 -25.01
N LEU A 75 -0.38 -3.78 -25.42
CA LEU A 75 0.20 -2.82 -24.48
C LEU A 75 -0.88 -1.89 -23.93
N GLN A 76 -1.76 -1.38 -24.81
CA GLN A 76 -2.88 -0.50 -24.48
C GLN A 76 -4.24 -1.17 -24.74
N ALA A 77 -5.29 -0.64 -24.11
CA ALA A 77 -6.66 -1.15 -24.25
C ALA A 77 -7.41 -0.67 -25.51
N SER A 78 -7.06 0.51 -26.06
CA SER A 78 -7.64 1.08 -27.28
C SER A 78 -7.11 0.39 -28.55
N GLN A 79 -8.00 0.17 -29.53
CA GLN A 79 -7.78 -0.75 -30.66
C GLN A 79 -7.21 -0.15 -31.94
N GLU A 80 -6.69 1.09 -31.95
CA GLU A 80 -6.32 1.75 -33.23
C GLU A 80 -4.86 2.15 -33.42
N ASP A 81 -3.98 2.03 -32.42
CA ASP A 81 -2.62 2.57 -32.60
C ASP A 81 -1.61 1.55 -33.12
N GLU A 82 -0.89 1.98 -34.17
CA GLU A 82 0.37 1.42 -34.66
C GLU A 82 1.22 0.87 -33.50
N PHE A 83 1.89 -0.27 -33.73
CA PHE A 83 2.81 -0.88 -32.78
C PHE A 83 3.82 0.16 -32.23
N ASN A 84 3.53 0.70 -31.05
CA ASN A 84 4.32 1.78 -30.48
C ASN A 84 5.59 1.19 -29.85
N ILE A 85 6.65 1.15 -30.64
CA ILE A 85 7.97 0.62 -30.27
C ILE A 85 8.47 1.25 -28.96
N SER A 86 8.14 2.52 -28.70
CA SER A 86 8.59 3.23 -27.50
C SER A 86 7.93 2.71 -26.21
N GLU A 87 6.64 2.39 -26.25
CA GLU A 87 5.93 1.78 -25.13
C GLU A 87 6.33 0.31 -24.94
N CYS A 88 6.57 -0.41 -26.03
CA CYS A 88 7.04 -1.78 -25.97
C CYS A 88 8.39 -1.87 -25.23
N LYS A 89 9.37 -1.05 -25.64
CA LYS A 89 10.70 -1.03 -25.01
C LYS A 89 10.69 -0.57 -23.55
N ARG A 90 9.63 0.13 -23.10
CA ARG A 90 9.48 0.57 -21.70
C ARG A 90 9.24 -0.61 -20.75
N VAL A 91 8.47 -1.61 -21.19
CA VAL A 91 7.94 -2.67 -20.33
C VAL A 91 8.45 -4.07 -20.66
N SER A 92 9.02 -4.24 -21.85
CA SER A 92 9.62 -5.48 -22.29
C SER A 92 10.85 -5.82 -21.45
N PRO A 93 11.13 -7.11 -21.24
CA PRO A 93 12.34 -7.54 -20.57
C PRO A 93 13.59 -7.23 -21.42
N SER A 94 14.74 -7.34 -20.77
CA SER A 94 16.01 -7.54 -21.49
C SER A 94 16.01 -8.91 -22.18
N PHE A 95 16.64 -9.03 -23.35
CA PHE A 95 16.76 -10.28 -24.09
C PHE A 95 18.19 -10.83 -23.99
N THR A 96 18.32 -12.06 -23.49
CA THR A 96 19.60 -12.76 -23.41
C THR A 96 19.52 -14.04 -24.23
N TRP A 97 20.31 -14.18 -25.28
CA TRP A 97 20.39 -15.42 -26.05
C TRP A 97 21.55 -16.27 -25.54
N CYS A 98 21.23 -17.43 -24.98
CA CYS A 98 22.18 -18.44 -24.56
C CYS A 98 22.29 -19.53 -25.63
N VAL A 99 23.43 -19.61 -26.30
CA VAL A 99 23.69 -20.60 -27.35
C VAL A 99 24.55 -21.72 -26.78
N ARG A 100 23.95 -22.88 -26.58
CA ARG A 100 24.55 -24.08 -25.98
C ARG A 100 25.29 -24.89 -27.04
N ASP A 101 26.32 -25.61 -26.62
CA ASP A 101 27.14 -26.49 -27.46
C ASP A 101 27.64 -25.75 -28.72
N PHE A 102 28.13 -24.52 -28.51
CA PHE A 102 28.61 -23.64 -29.57
C PHE A 102 29.92 -24.18 -30.16
N THR A 103 30.00 -24.24 -31.49
CA THR A 103 31.13 -24.87 -32.20
C THR A 103 31.85 -23.95 -33.19
N LEU A 104 31.44 -22.69 -33.32
CA LEU A 104 32.08 -21.75 -34.23
C LEU A 104 33.20 -21.00 -33.52
N ASP A 105 34.30 -20.76 -34.22
CA ASP A 105 35.26 -19.74 -33.79
C ASP A 105 34.61 -18.37 -33.99
N LEU A 106 34.63 -17.52 -32.96
CA LEU A 106 34.11 -16.15 -33.02
C LEU A 106 35.09 -15.25 -33.80
N ILE A 107 35.31 -15.58 -35.08
CA ILE A 107 36.21 -14.87 -35.99
C ILE A 107 35.43 -14.42 -37.21
N LEU A 108 35.43 -13.12 -37.49
CA LEU A 108 34.88 -12.54 -38.71
C LEU A 108 35.97 -11.74 -39.43
N ASP A 109 36.18 -12.01 -40.71
CA ASP A 109 37.20 -11.35 -41.55
C ASP A 109 38.61 -11.35 -40.90
N GLY A 110 38.95 -12.46 -40.23
CA GLY A 110 40.23 -12.64 -39.54
C GLY A 110 40.38 -11.88 -38.21
N LYS A 111 39.31 -11.26 -37.69
CA LYS A 111 39.29 -10.59 -36.39
C LYS A 111 38.40 -11.34 -35.42
N GLU A 112 38.85 -11.45 -34.17
CA GLU A 112 38.03 -11.95 -33.07
C GLU A 112 36.87 -10.98 -32.81
N ILE A 113 35.66 -11.54 -32.66
CA ILE A 113 34.45 -10.81 -32.32
C ILE A 113 33.91 -11.29 -30.98
N THR A 114 33.19 -10.43 -30.29
CA THR A 114 32.49 -10.76 -29.04
C THR A 114 31.19 -11.54 -29.32
N GLU A 115 30.63 -12.19 -28.30
CA GLU A 115 29.34 -12.88 -28.44
C GLU A 115 28.21 -11.90 -28.82
N ASP A 116 28.28 -10.67 -28.30
CA ASP A 116 27.30 -9.62 -28.57
C ASP A 116 27.39 -9.12 -30.03
N GLU A 117 28.62 -9.01 -30.58
CA GLU A 117 28.83 -8.73 -31.99
C GLU A 117 28.29 -9.85 -32.87
N TYR A 118 28.54 -11.11 -32.50
CA TYR A 118 27.96 -12.27 -33.18
C TYR A 118 26.43 -12.21 -33.22
N LEU A 119 25.77 -11.90 -32.10
CA LEU A 119 24.32 -11.71 -32.07
C LEU A 119 23.86 -10.54 -32.96
N THR A 120 24.58 -9.42 -32.93
CA THR A 120 24.27 -8.24 -33.75
C THR A 120 24.31 -8.57 -35.24
N ILE A 121 25.31 -9.34 -35.67
CA ILE A 121 25.43 -9.81 -37.06
C ILE A 121 24.28 -10.76 -37.40
N SER A 122 23.97 -11.73 -36.54
CA SER A 122 22.90 -12.71 -36.75
C SER A 122 21.51 -12.08 -36.83
N LEU A 123 21.29 -10.96 -36.13
CA LEU A 123 20.06 -10.17 -36.17
C LEU A 123 20.01 -9.15 -37.31
N LYS A 124 21.05 -9.04 -38.15
CA LYS A 124 21.05 -8.08 -39.26
C LYS A 124 19.98 -8.43 -40.29
N CYS A 125 19.06 -7.49 -40.51
CA CYS A 125 18.07 -7.56 -41.58
C CYS A 125 18.76 -7.42 -42.95
N LYS A 126 18.18 -8.06 -43.97
CA LYS A 126 18.57 -7.89 -45.37
C LYS A 126 17.85 -6.68 -45.96
N ASP A 127 18.57 -5.86 -46.72
CA ASP A 127 17.98 -4.74 -47.47
C ASP A 127 16.99 -5.27 -48.51
N ASP A 128 15.92 -4.50 -48.76
CA ASP A 128 14.92 -4.78 -49.79
C ASP A 128 15.43 -4.27 -51.16
N PRO A 129 15.92 -5.13 -52.06
CA PRO A 129 16.25 -4.71 -53.40
C PRO A 129 14.94 -4.55 -54.15
N LYS A 130 14.59 -3.30 -54.48
CA LYS A 130 13.41 -2.94 -55.29
C LYS A 130 13.08 -4.01 -56.35
N SER A 131 11.88 -4.60 -56.20
CA SER A 131 11.08 -5.35 -57.20
C SER A 131 11.01 -6.88 -57.12
N LYS A 132 9.75 -7.36 -57.26
CA LYS A 132 9.19 -8.72 -57.47
C LYS A 132 8.66 -9.42 -56.21
N ASP A 133 7.32 -9.52 -56.16
CA ASP A 133 6.48 -9.99 -55.05
C ASP A 133 6.95 -11.28 -54.34
N THR A 134 7.56 -12.22 -55.05
CA THR A 134 8.01 -13.50 -54.46
C THR A 134 9.33 -13.39 -53.69
N GLN A 135 10.21 -12.45 -54.08
CA GLN A 135 11.48 -12.22 -53.39
C GLN A 135 11.27 -11.36 -52.14
N CYS A 136 10.31 -10.43 -52.19
CA CYS A 136 9.86 -9.67 -51.01
C CYS A 136 9.38 -10.58 -49.88
N LYS A 137 8.61 -11.64 -50.16
CA LYS A 137 8.08 -12.53 -49.10
C LYS A 137 9.19 -13.28 -48.34
N LYS A 138 10.18 -13.86 -49.06
CA LYS A 138 11.30 -14.55 -48.41
C LYS A 138 12.20 -13.60 -47.60
N ILE A 139 12.37 -12.36 -48.08
CA ILE A 139 13.11 -11.34 -47.34
C ILE A 139 12.34 -10.92 -46.09
N GLU A 140 11.01 -10.76 -46.19
CA GLU A 140 10.16 -10.43 -45.05
C GLU A 140 10.11 -11.57 -44.02
N ASP A 141 9.97 -12.83 -44.44
CA ASP A 141 10.03 -14.00 -43.54
C ASP A 141 11.38 -14.09 -42.80
N TYR A 142 12.47 -13.65 -43.45
CA TYR A 142 13.80 -13.55 -42.84
C TYR A 142 13.92 -12.34 -41.88
N ASN A 143 13.41 -11.17 -42.27
CA ASN A 143 13.57 -9.92 -41.54
C ASN A 143 12.60 -9.81 -40.35
N LEU A 144 11.39 -10.35 -40.45
CA LEU A 144 10.35 -10.19 -39.43
C LEU A 144 10.79 -10.66 -38.03
N PRO A 145 11.26 -11.90 -37.80
CA PRO A 145 11.70 -12.33 -36.47
C PRO A 145 12.85 -11.48 -35.93
N ARG A 146 13.82 -11.12 -36.79
CA ARG A 146 14.98 -10.29 -36.43
C ARG A 146 14.55 -8.89 -36.01
N ARG A 147 13.68 -8.26 -36.80
CA ARG A 147 13.10 -6.95 -36.52
C ARG A 147 12.27 -6.96 -35.24
N CYS A 148 11.47 -8.00 -35.02
CA CYS A 148 10.69 -8.13 -33.79
C CYS A 148 11.61 -8.26 -32.56
N ILE A 149 12.68 -9.05 -32.62
CA ILE A 149 13.66 -9.13 -31.51
C ILE A 149 14.28 -7.75 -31.24
N GLN A 150 14.75 -7.05 -32.29
CA GLN A 150 15.39 -5.73 -32.18
C GLN A 150 14.45 -4.63 -31.65
N GLN A 151 13.15 -4.71 -32.00
CA GLN A 151 12.17 -3.68 -31.65
C GLN A 151 11.47 -3.95 -30.31
N TYR A 152 11.16 -5.21 -30.01
CA TYR A 152 10.39 -5.57 -28.82
C TYR A 152 11.23 -5.46 -27.55
N PHE A 153 12.46 -5.98 -27.57
CA PHE A 153 13.35 -5.98 -26.42
C PHE A 153 14.26 -4.76 -26.42
N HIS A 154 14.46 -4.16 -25.24
CA HIS A 154 15.22 -2.91 -25.12
C HIS A 154 16.74 -3.11 -25.06
N SER A 155 17.20 -4.33 -24.81
CA SER A 155 18.62 -4.69 -24.79
C SER A 155 18.80 -6.14 -25.22
N HIS A 156 19.93 -6.41 -25.86
CA HIS A 156 20.27 -7.71 -26.40
C HIS A 156 21.64 -8.11 -25.87
N LYS A 157 21.73 -9.29 -25.28
CA LYS A 157 22.96 -9.89 -24.77
C LYS A 157 23.10 -11.28 -25.33
N CYS A 158 24.31 -11.69 -25.64
CA CYS A 158 24.61 -13.05 -26.07
C CYS A 158 25.58 -13.72 -25.10
N PHE A 159 25.39 -15.01 -24.89
CA PHE A 159 26.37 -15.90 -24.28
C PHE A 159 26.44 -17.18 -25.09
N VAL A 160 27.65 -17.57 -25.46
CA VAL A 160 27.91 -18.89 -26.03
C VAL A 160 28.46 -19.80 -24.95
N PHE A 161 28.14 -21.09 -25.05
CA PHE A 161 28.61 -22.11 -24.12
C PHE A 161 29.19 -23.26 -24.93
N VAL A 162 30.45 -23.61 -24.64
CA VAL A 162 31.02 -24.86 -25.16
C VAL A 162 30.28 -26.06 -24.55
N THR A 163 30.45 -27.25 -25.14
CA THR A 163 29.83 -28.46 -24.59
C THR A 163 30.38 -28.72 -23.19
N PRO A 164 29.53 -28.86 -22.16
CA PRO A 164 29.99 -28.89 -20.76
C PRO A 164 30.87 -30.09 -20.43
N VAL A 165 30.64 -31.22 -21.09
CA VAL A 165 31.41 -32.46 -20.98
C VAL A 165 31.31 -33.24 -22.27
N ILE A 166 32.17 -34.25 -22.43
CA ILE A 166 32.07 -35.20 -23.54
C ILE A 166 30.67 -35.86 -23.62
N PRO A 167 30.12 -36.13 -24.83
CA PRO A 167 28.74 -36.59 -25.00
C PRO A 167 28.32 -37.81 -24.18
N ARG A 168 29.26 -38.74 -23.91
CA ARG A 168 29.00 -39.94 -23.10
C ARG A 168 28.67 -39.63 -21.63
N LYS A 169 29.15 -38.51 -21.09
CA LYS A 169 28.89 -38.09 -19.70
C LYS A 169 27.65 -37.19 -19.55
N LEU A 170 27.10 -36.64 -20.65
CA LEU A 170 25.97 -35.70 -20.60
C LEU A 170 24.73 -36.25 -19.90
N LYS A 171 24.46 -37.56 -20.01
CA LYS A 171 23.31 -38.20 -19.33
C LYS A 171 23.38 -38.12 -17.81
N ASN A 172 24.58 -37.95 -17.24
CA ASN A 172 24.83 -37.88 -15.82
C ASN A 172 25.25 -36.48 -15.36
N LEU A 173 25.03 -35.44 -16.19
CA LEU A 173 25.53 -34.07 -15.96
C LEU A 173 25.17 -33.52 -14.57
N GLU A 174 23.96 -33.78 -14.08
CA GLU A 174 23.49 -33.32 -12.76
C GLU A 174 24.28 -33.90 -11.57
N ASN A 175 24.93 -35.04 -11.76
CA ASN A 175 25.71 -35.73 -10.72
C ASN A 175 27.21 -35.43 -10.82
N LEU A 176 27.65 -34.69 -11.84
CA LEU A 176 29.06 -34.35 -12.01
C LEU A 176 29.45 -33.19 -11.10
N THR A 177 30.68 -33.22 -10.61
CA THR A 177 31.29 -32.11 -9.88
C THR A 177 31.75 -31.02 -10.84
N ILE A 178 31.93 -29.78 -10.35
CA ILE A 178 32.37 -28.65 -11.17
C ILE A 178 33.73 -28.92 -11.82
N ASP A 179 34.62 -29.64 -11.13
CA ASP A 179 35.96 -29.99 -11.62
C ASP A 179 35.95 -31.06 -12.73
N GLU A 180 34.80 -31.72 -12.95
CA GLU A 180 34.61 -32.67 -14.05
C GLU A 180 34.03 -32.02 -15.32
N LEU A 181 33.65 -30.74 -15.25
CA LEU A 181 33.16 -29.96 -16.36
C LEU A 181 34.32 -29.30 -17.11
N ASP A 182 34.07 -28.95 -18.36
CA ASP A 182 34.99 -28.15 -19.16
C ASP A 182 35.25 -26.79 -18.48
N GLU A 183 36.52 -26.41 -18.34
CA GLU A 183 36.92 -25.20 -17.62
C GLU A 183 36.36 -23.93 -18.29
N GLU A 184 36.28 -23.91 -19.62
CA GLU A 184 35.71 -22.80 -20.39
C GLU A 184 34.19 -22.72 -20.18
N PHE A 185 33.50 -23.86 -20.20
CA PHE A 185 32.07 -23.91 -19.87
C PHE A 185 31.78 -23.35 -18.46
N VAL A 186 32.61 -23.71 -17.48
CA VAL A 186 32.48 -23.22 -16.10
C VAL A 186 32.74 -21.71 -16.04
N ALA A 187 33.72 -21.19 -16.78
CA ALA A 187 34.01 -19.76 -16.86
C ALA A 187 32.85 -18.99 -17.52
N GLN A 188 32.32 -19.49 -18.65
CA GLN A 188 31.16 -18.93 -19.36
C GLN A 188 29.92 -18.92 -18.48
N SER A 189 29.64 -20.02 -17.77
CA SER A 189 28.53 -20.14 -16.81
C SER A 189 28.64 -19.13 -15.67
N LYS A 190 29.84 -18.95 -15.10
CA LYS A 190 30.08 -17.93 -14.06
C LYS A 190 29.89 -16.52 -14.61
N SER A 191 30.35 -16.25 -15.83
CA SER A 191 30.19 -14.96 -16.50
C SER A 191 28.71 -14.62 -16.73
N PHE A 192 27.93 -15.57 -17.25
CA PHE A 192 26.49 -15.46 -17.42
C PHE A 192 25.79 -15.16 -16.09
N CYS A 193 26.00 -15.97 -15.05
CA CYS A 193 25.38 -15.75 -13.75
C CYS A 193 25.73 -14.36 -13.18
N LYS A 194 27.00 -13.95 -13.28
CA LYS A 194 27.46 -12.63 -12.83
C LYS A 194 26.78 -11.49 -13.59
N TYR A 195 26.56 -11.65 -14.89
CA TYR A 195 25.79 -10.70 -15.69
C TYR A 195 24.33 -10.64 -15.23
N ILE A 196 23.65 -11.77 -15.09
CA ILE A 196 22.25 -11.82 -14.64
C ILE A 196 22.09 -11.14 -13.26
N PHE A 197 22.99 -11.41 -12.32
CA PHE A 197 22.93 -10.80 -10.98
C PHE A 197 23.22 -9.29 -10.98
N ARG A 198 24.06 -8.80 -11.89
CA ARG A 198 24.43 -7.36 -11.94
C ARG A 198 23.46 -6.55 -12.78
N SER A 199 23.21 -7.03 -14.00
CA SER A 199 22.47 -6.34 -15.05
C SER A 199 20.99 -6.69 -15.07
N GLY A 200 20.56 -7.71 -14.32
CA GLY A 200 19.15 -8.04 -14.16
C GLY A 200 18.36 -6.85 -13.62
N SER A 201 17.48 -6.30 -14.45
CA SER A 201 16.58 -5.21 -14.06
C SER A 201 15.52 -5.71 -13.09
N ILE A 202 15.05 -4.81 -12.24
CA ILE A 202 13.88 -5.07 -11.39
C ILE A 202 12.66 -5.09 -12.32
N LYS A 203 11.73 -6.02 -12.12
CA LYS A 203 10.49 -6.03 -12.89
C LYS A 203 9.66 -4.80 -12.54
N THR A 204 9.34 -4.01 -13.56
CA THR A 204 8.49 -2.82 -13.46
C THR A 204 7.30 -2.92 -14.40
N LEU A 205 6.24 -2.17 -14.07
CA LEU A 205 5.08 -1.92 -14.91
C LEU A 205 5.02 -0.43 -15.30
N PRO A 206 4.22 -0.04 -16.32
CA PRO A 206 4.01 1.36 -16.68
C PRO A 206 3.75 2.28 -15.48
N GLY A 207 4.53 3.36 -15.39
CA GLY A 207 4.50 4.30 -14.26
C GLY A 207 5.54 3.97 -13.17
N ALA A 208 6.66 3.34 -13.55
CA ALA A 208 7.74 2.94 -12.66
C ALA A 208 7.29 2.09 -11.45
N ILE A 209 6.22 1.31 -11.61
CA ILE A 209 5.66 0.52 -10.52
C ILE A 209 6.52 -0.73 -10.35
N VAL A 210 7.23 -0.82 -9.22
CA VAL A 210 8.09 -1.97 -8.89
C VAL A 210 7.24 -3.17 -8.48
N VAL A 211 7.40 -4.29 -9.19
CA VAL A 211 6.62 -5.52 -8.94
C VAL A 211 7.18 -6.28 -7.75
N ASN A 212 6.35 -6.48 -6.73
CA ASN A 212 6.63 -7.39 -5.61
C ASN A 212 5.99 -8.78 -5.84
N GLY A 213 6.19 -9.72 -4.91
CA GLY A 213 5.69 -11.09 -5.05
C GLY A 213 4.16 -11.21 -5.16
N ARG A 214 3.41 -10.38 -4.42
CA ARG A 214 1.94 -10.35 -4.48
C ARG A 214 1.47 -9.87 -5.85
N MET A 215 2.08 -8.78 -6.33
CA MET A 215 1.80 -8.22 -7.64
C MET A 215 2.12 -9.20 -8.77
N LEU A 216 3.26 -9.89 -8.70
CA LEU A 216 3.63 -10.90 -9.70
C LEU A 216 2.62 -12.06 -9.74
N GLY A 217 2.16 -12.52 -8.58
CA GLY A 217 1.13 -13.55 -8.49
C GLY A 217 -0.19 -13.10 -9.12
N ASN A 218 -0.65 -11.89 -8.79
CA ASN A 218 -1.87 -11.32 -9.38
C ASN A 218 -1.75 -11.14 -10.90
N LEU A 219 -0.61 -10.65 -11.40
CA LEU A 219 -0.34 -10.55 -12.84
C LEU A 219 -0.43 -11.91 -13.54
N ALA A 220 0.19 -12.95 -12.95
CA ALA A 220 0.15 -14.29 -13.51
C ALA A 220 -1.29 -14.82 -13.60
N VAL A 221 -2.09 -14.63 -12.54
CA VAL A 221 -3.51 -15.00 -12.54
C VAL A 221 -4.28 -14.24 -13.63
N SER A 222 -4.16 -12.91 -13.67
CA SER A 222 -4.89 -12.09 -14.64
C SER A 222 -4.54 -12.43 -16.10
N TYR A 223 -3.26 -12.67 -16.40
CA TYR A 223 -2.86 -13.06 -17.75
C TYR A 223 -3.36 -14.46 -18.14
N VAL A 224 -3.30 -15.42 -17.22
CA VAL A 224 -3.81 -16.78 -17.48
C VAL A 224 -5.33 -16.79 -17.64
N GLU A 225 -6.07 -16.00 -16.85
CA GLU A 225 -7.52 -15.85 -16.99
C GLU A 225 -7.91 -15.21 -18.33
N ALA A 226 -7.17 -14.18 -18.76
CA ALA A 226 -7.36 -13.58 -20.08
C ALA A 226 -7.20 -14.64 -21.18
N ILE A 227 -6.12 -15.41 -21.16
CA ILE A 227 -5.86 -16.49 -22.14
C ILE A 227 -6.99 -17.54 -22.10
N LYS A 228 -7.38 -18.00 -20.90
CA LYS A 228 -8.42 -19.02 -20.72
C LYS A 228 -9.79 -18.58 -21.24
N SER A 229 -10.10 -17.28 -21.13
CA SER A 229 -11.35 -16.69 -21.65
C SER A 229 -11.31 -16.42 -23.17
N GLY A 230 -10.21 -16.71 -23.86
CA GLY A 230 -10.01 -16.39 -25.28
C GLY A 230 -9.65 -14.93 -25.55
N SER A 231 -9.41 -14.14 -24.51
CA SER A 231 -8.94 -12.75 -24.61
C SER A 231 -7.43 -12.69 -24.74
N VAL A 232 -6.92 -11.62 -25.35
CA VAL A 232 -5.47 -11.36 -25.43
C VAL A 232 -5.02 -10.69 -24.13
N PRO A 233 -3.96 -11.17 -23.44
CA PRO A 233 -3.35 -10.48 -22.32
C PRO A 233 -3.04 -9.02 -22.65
N CYS A 234 -3.57 -8.10 -21.83
CA CYS A 234 -3.37 -6.67 -21.98
C CYS A 234 -2.66 -6.13 -20.73
N MET A 235 -1.51 -5.49 -20.94
CA MET A 235 -0.69 -5.00 -19.83
C MET A 235 -1.36 -3.84 -19.09
N GLU A 236 -1.93 -2.87 -19.80
CA GLU A 236 -2.66 -1.76 -19.19
C GLU A 236 -3.83 -2.24 -18.34
N ASN A 237 -4.67 -3.14 -18.87
CA ASN A 237 -5.78 -3.72 -18.13
C ASN A 237 -5.31 -4.48 -16.89
N ALA A 238 -4.20 -5.23 -17.00
CA ALA A 238 -3.62 -5.93 -15.85
C ALA A 238 -3.13 -4.95 -14.78
N VAL A 239 -2.51 -3.83 -15.18
CA VAL A 239 -2.09 -2.77 -14.24
C VAL A 239 -3.29 -2.10 -13.56
N VAL A 240 -4.37 -1.82 -14.29
CA VAL A 240 -5.59 -1.23 -13.73
C VAL A 240 -6.27 -2.19 -12.75
N ALA A 241 -6.44 -3.45 -13.13
CA ALA A 241 -7.00 -4.49 -12.25
C ALA A 241 -6.14 -4.70 -11.00
N LEU A 242 -4.81 -4.69 -11.17
CA LEU A 242 -3.86 -4.79 -10.08
C LEU A 242 -3.94 -3.58 -9.14
N ALA A 243 -4.03 -2.36 -9.68
CA ALA A 243 -4.20 -1.14 -8.90
C ALA A 243 -5.49 -1.21 -8.05
N GLU A 244 -6.62 -1.59 -8.65
CA GLU A 244 -7.88 -1.72 -7.91
C GLU A 244 -7.75 -2.74 -6.77
N SER A 245 -7.20 -3.92 -7.03
CA SER A 245 -7.03 -4.97 -6.02
C SER A 245 -6.05 -4.56 -4.91
N GLU A 246 -4.89 -3.98 -5.25
CA GLU A 246 -3.89 -3.56 -4.27
C GLU A 246 -4.36 -2.36 -3.45
N ASN A 247 -5.08 -1.41 -4.05
CA ASN A 247 -5.62 -0.26 -3.34
C ASN A 247 -6.70 -0.68 -2.32
N ILE A 248 -7.61 -1.60 -2.69
CA ILE A 248 -8.59 -2.17 -1.75
C ILE A 248 -7.88 -2.83 -0.56
N GLN A 249 -6.82 -3.61 -0.83
CA GLN A 249 -6.05 -4.27 0.22
C GLN A 249 -5.25 -3.26 1.05
N ALA A 250 -4.70 -2.21 0.44
CA ALA A 250 -4.00 -1.13 1.13
C ALA A 250 -4.91 -0.41 2.14
N VAL A 251 -6.17 -0.11 1.76
CA VAL A 251 -7.18 0.43 2.68
C VAL A 251 -7.40 -0.51 3.87
N LYS A 252 -7.56 -1.81 3.60
CA LYS A 252 -7.80 -2.82 4.65
C LYS A 252 -6.61 -2.95 5.61
N ASP A 253 -5.40 -3.01 5.07
CA ASP A 253 -4.16 -3.14 5.84
C ASP A 253 -3.89 -1.89 6.67
N ALA A 254 -4.09 -0.70 6.11
CA ALA A 254 -3.96 0.58 6.81
C ALA A 254 -4.97 0.70 7.96
N LEU A 255 -6.24 0.35 7.76
CA LEU A 255 -7.24 0.35 8.83
C LEU A 255 -6.94 -0.69 9.91
N THR A 256 -6.42 -1.86 9.52
CA THR A 256 -5.98 -2.88 10.48
C THR A 256 -4.81 -2.36 11.32
N LYS A 257 -3.87 -1.66 10.68
CA LYS A 257 -2.74 -1.01 11.35
C LYS A 257 -3.23 0.07 12.32
N TYR A 258 -4.09 0.99 11.87
CA TYR A 258 -4.72 2.01 12.73
C TYR A 258 -5.39 1.39 13.97
N ASN A 259 -6.25 0.40 13.77
CA ASN A 259 -6.96 -0.26 14.87
C ASN A 259 -5.97 -0.94 15.84
N THR A 260 -4.92 -1.56 15.32
CA THR A 260 -3.89 -2.21 16.13
C THR A 260 -3.14 -1.19 16.98
N GLU A 261 -2.75 -0.04 16.41
CA GLU A 261 -2.07 1.02 17.14
C GLU A 261 -3.00 1.65 18.20
N MET A 262 -4.22 2.04 17.84
CA MET A 262 -5.21 2.57 18.78
C MET A 262 -5.52 1.61 19.94
N ASN A 263 -5.61 0.30 19.66
CA ASN A 263 -5.87 -0.72 20.69
C ASN A 263 -4.76 -0.79 21.75
N LYS A 264 -3.53 -0.41 21.45
CA LYS A 264 -2.45 -0.33 22.46
C LYS A 264 -2.74 0.76 23.51
N HIS A 265 -3.51 1.78 23.13
CA HIS A 265 -3.83 2.93 23.98
C HIS A 265 -5.16 2.79 24.73
N VAL A 266 -6.00 1.79 24.42
CA VAL A 266 -7.31 1.59 25.08
C VAL A 266 -7.20 1.46 26.60
N ARG A 267 -6.08 0.93 27.13
CA ARG A 267 -5.84 0.86 28.59
C ARG A 267 -5.68 2.23 29.25
N LYS A 268 -5.38 3.28 28.48
CA LYS A 268 -5.31 4.67 28.96
C LYS A 268 -6.69 5.33 28.99
N PHE A 269 -7.74 4.67 28.54
CA PHE A 269 -9.08 5.26 28.55
C PHE A 269 -9.69 5.20 29.96
N PRO A 270 -10.35 6.27 30.42
CA PRO A 270 -10.55 7.52 29.68
C PRO A 270 -9.31 8.43 29.71
N THR A 271 -9.00 9.12 28.60
CA THR A 271 -7.94 10.15 28.54
C THR A 271 -8.30 11.37 29.39
N GLU A 272 -7.32 12.08 29.94
CA GLU A 272 -7.59 13.24 30.81
C GLU A 272 -8.26 14.39 30.07
N THR A 273 -8.01 14.51 28.76
CA THR A 273 -8.58 15.54 27.90
C THR A 273 -8.97 14.98 26.53
N GLU A 274 -9.84 15.68 25.80
CA GLU A 274 -10.11 15.35 24.40
C GLU A 274 -8.89 15.60 23.51
N LEU A 275 -8.08 16.62 23.82
CA LEU A 275 -6.84 16.90 23.10
C LEU A 275 -5.86 15.72 23.18
N GLU A 276 -5.71 15.09 24.35
CA GLU A 276 -4.88 13.90 24.50
C GLU A 276 -5.40 12.74 23.63
N PHE A 277 -6.71 12.50 23.60
CA PHE A 277 -7.31 11.50 22.71
C PHE A 277 -7.05 11.83 21.24
N PHE A 278 -7.19 13.10 20.87
CA PHE A 278 -6.97 13.57 19.51
C PHE A 278 -5.52 13.38 19.05
N GLN A 279 -4.54 13.72 19.90
CA GLN A 279 -3.12 13.51 19.63
C GLN A 279 -2.79 12.02 19.43
N LEU A 280 -3.32 11.13 20.29
CA LEU A 280 -3.17 9.68 20.11
C LEU A 280 -3.77 9.19 18.78
N HIS A 281 -4.93 9.73 18.41
CA HIS A 281 -5.55 9.43 17.12
C HIS A 281 -4.69 9.88 15.94
N MET A 282 -4.17 11.11 15.96
CA MET A 282 -3.32 11.64 14.89
C MET A 282 -2.05 10.81 14.69
N GLU A 283 -1.39 10.39 15.78
CA GLU A 283 -0.20 9.53 15.69
C GLU A 283 -0.54 8.19 15.02
N CYS A 284 -1.66 7.57 15.40
CA CYS A 284 -2.11 6.30 14.82
C CYS A 284 -2.57 6.46 13.36
N GLU A 285 -3.24 7.57 13.04
CA GLU A 285 -3.67 7.92 11.68
C GLU A 285 -2.47 8.10 10.77
N LYS A 286 -1.45 8.85 11.20
CA LYS A 286 -0.22 9.06 10.43
C LYS A 286 0.43 7.75 10.02
N ILE A 287 0.61 6.82 10.96
CA ILE A 287 1.20 5.49 10.68
C ILE A 287 0.35 4.69 9.67
N ALA A 288 -0.97 4.76 9.78
CA ALA A 288 -1.87 4.09 8.85
C ALA A 288 -1.85 4.73 7.46
N LEU A 289 -1.79 6.06 7.40
CA LEU A 289 -1.71 6.83 6.16
C LEU A 289 -0.38 6.56 5.44
N GLU A 290 0.75 6.54 6.16
CA GLU A 290 2.06 6.15 5.60
C GLU A 290 2.00 4.76 4.95
N LEU A 291 1.37 3.79 5.63
CA LEU A 291 1.20 2.44 5.08
C LEU A 291 0.28 2.42 3.86
N PHE A 292 -0.83 3.17 3.88
CA PHE A 292 -1.72 3.29 2.73
C PHE A 292 -0.98 3.89 1.53
N LEU A 293 -0.31 5.02 1.71
CA LEU A 293 0.40 5.75 0.67
C LEU A 293 1.57 4.95 0.09
N ALA A 294 2.31 4.20 0.92
CA ALA A 294 3.40 3.34 0.47
C ALA A 294 2.94 2.16 -0.39
N ARG A 295 1.66 1.77 -0.30
CA ARG A 295 1.11 0.59 -0.98
C ARG A 295 0.14 0.90 -2.10
N SER A 296 -0.60 2.00 -2.01
CA SER A 296 -1.53 2.40 -3.05
C SER A 296 -0.80 2.95 -4.27
N PHE A 297 -1.36 2.77 -5.46
CA PHE A 297 -0.84 3.35 -6.69
C PHE A 297 -1.97 3.47 -7.73
N LYS A 298 -1.83 4.39 -8.68
CA LYS A 298 -2.83 4.66 -9.74
C LYS A 298 -4.28 4.88 -9.22
N ASP A 299 -4.43 5.47 -8.03
CA ASP A 299 -5.75 5.90 -7.51
C ASP A 299 -6.12 7.29 -8.08
N ASN A 300 -6.21 7.39 -9.40
CA ASN A 300 -6.34 8.69 -10.10
C ASN A 300 -7.58 9.48 -9.71
N GLU A 301 -8.69 8.79 -9.42
CA GLU A 301 -9.95 9.39 -8.97
C GLU A 301 -10.03 9.55 -7.44
N GLN A 302 -8.96 9.21 -6.71
CA GLN A 302 -8.89 9.24 -5.24
C GLN A 302 -10.01 8.44 -4.55
N LYS A 303 -10.58 7.45 -5.24
CA LYS A 303 -11.71 6.64 -4.76
C LYS A 303 -11.30 5.85 -3.52
N HIS A 304 -10.12 5.24 -3.55
CA HIS A 304 -9.64 4.41 -2.45
C HIS A 304 -9.15 5.26 -1.29
N GLN A 305 -8.54 6.41 -1.58
CA GLN A 305 -8.19 7.41 -0.59
C GLN A 305 -9.42 7.95 0.15
N HIS A 306 -10.50 8.28 -0.56
CA HIS A 306 -11.76 8.69 0.05
C HIS A 306 -12.34 7.56 0.92
N SER A 307 -12.34 6.32 0.40
CA SER A 307 -12.79 5.14 1.16
C SER A 307 -11.98 4.92 2.44
N PHE A 308 -10.65 5.13 2.39
CA PHE A 308 -9.78 5.07 3.55
C PHE A 308 -10.18 6.12 4.59
N LYS A 309 -10.29 7.39 4.18
CA LYS A 309 -10.65 8.51 5.06
C LYS A 309 -11.98 8.27 5.77
N GLU A 310 -13.04 7.94 5.04
CA GLU A 310 -14.35 7.68 5.65
C GLU A 310 -14.31 6.51 6.67
N LYS A 311 -13.62 5.43 6.33
CA LYS A 311 -13.53 4.26 7.23
C LYS A 311 -12.67 4.57 8.45
N LEU A 312 -11.65 5.41 8.29
CA LEU A 312 -10.80 5.87 9.38
C LEU A 312 -11.59 6.79 10.32
N ASP A 313 -12.37 7.72 9.78
CA ASP A 313 -13.25 8.59 10.58
C ASP A 313 -14.25 7.74 11.37
N ARG A 314 -14.93 6.76 10.76
CA ARG A 314 -15.78 5.80 11.50
C ARG A 314 -15.03 5.05 12.60
N ALA A 315 -13.77 4.68 12.37
CA ALA A 315 -12.96 4.01 13.38
C ALA A 315 -12.57 4.96 14.53
N LYS A 316 -12.23 6.22 14.24
CA LYS A 316 -12.03 7.31 15.22
C LYS A 316 -13.28 7.48 16.08
N GLU A 317 -14.47 7.53 15.46
CA GLU A 317 -15.73 7.66 16.19
C GLU A 317 -15.95 6.52 17.18
N ARG A 318 -15.67 5.28 16.76
CA ARG A 318 -15.76 4.11 17.65
C ARG A 318 -14.82 4.22 18.85
N PHE A 319 -13.56 4.60 18.64
CA PHE A 319 -12.60 4.75 19.74
C PHE A 319 -12.95 5.94 20.65
N SER A 320 -13.47 7.04 20.09
CA SER A 320 -13.98 8.17 20.89
C SER A 320 -15.10 7.72 21.81
N LYS A 321 -16.06 6.97 21.27
CA LYS A 321 -17.15 6.42 22.07
C LYS A 321 -16.64 5.49 23.18
N MET A 322 -15.64 4.65 22.91
CA MET A 322 -15.04 3.81 23.97
C MET A 322 -14.38 4.66 25.07
N ASN A 323 -13.73 5.76 24.70
CA ASN A 323 -13.14 6.72 25.62
C ASN A 323 -14.21 7.42 26.48
N GLU A 324 -15.29 7.87 25.83
CA GLU A 324 -16.47 8.46 26.45
C GLU A 324 -17.15 7.49 27.43
N ASP A 325 -17.45 6.27 27.00
CA ASP A 325 -18.09 5.27 27.85
C ASP A 325 -17.23 4.90 29.07
N ALA A 326 -15.90 4.91 28.92
CA ALA A 326 -14.98 4.70 30.04
C ALA A 326 -15.04 5.86 31.07
N SER A 327 -15.16 7.10 30.57
CA SER A 327 -15.34 8.31 31.38
C SER A 327 -16.65 8.28 32.16
N ILE A 328 -17.77 7.95 31.48
CA ILE A 328 -19.09 7.82 32.12
C ILE A 328 -19.02 6.82 33.27
N ARG A 329 -18.59 5.58 32.99
CA ARG A 329 -18.54 4.51 33.99
C ARG A 329 -17.68 4.88 35.20
N PHE A 330 -16.54 5.55 34.97
CA PHE A 330 -15.67 5.99 36.06
C PHE A 330 -16.35 7.07 36.92
N CYS A 331 -16.94 8.08 36.28
CA CYS A 331 -17.58 9.19 36.97
C CYS A 331 -18.83 8.77 37.75
N GLU A 332 -19.68 7.91 37.18
CA GLU A 332 -20.87 7.38 37.84
C GLU A 332 -20.49 6.62 39.10
N LYS A 333 -19.52 5.69 38.97
CA LYS A 333 -19.01 4.92 40.10
C LYS A 333 -18.44 5.82 41.20
N LEU A 334 -17.66 6.83 40.83
CA LEU A 334 -17.07 7.77 41.78
C LEU A 334 -18.14 8.58 42.53
N LEU A 335 -19.15 9.11 41.83
CA LEU A 335 -20.24 9.86 42.46
C LEU A 335 -21.15 8.96 43.31
N ASP A 336 -21.35 7.71 42.90
CA ASP A 336 -22.06 6.73 43.72
C ASP A 336 -21.34 6.45 45.03
N GLU A 337 -20.01 6.28 45.00
CA GLU A 337 -19.16 6.09 46.17
C GLU A 337 -19.15 7.33 47.09
N LEU A 338 -18.92 8.53 46.52
CA LEU A 338 -18.89 9.77 47.31
C LEU A 338 -20.28 10.14 47.86
N GLY A 339 -21.34 9.79 47.14
CA GLY A 339 -22.72 10.12 47.50
C GLY A 339 -23.38 9.19 48.52
N GLN A 340 -22.75 8.08 48.92
CA GLN A 340 -23.38 7.08 49.80
C GLN A 340 -23.85 7.67 51.14
N THR A 341 -22.97 8.44 51.80
CA THR A 341 -23.27 9.07 53.09
C THR A 341 -24.40 10.08 52.97
N LEU A 342 -24.34 10.94 51.93
CA LEU A 342 -25.38 11.91 51.62
C LEU A 342 -26.74 11.22 51.41
N ARG A 343 -26.80 10.18 50.56
CA ARG A 343 -28.03 9.40 50.30
C ARG A 343 -28.56 8.76 51.59
N LYS A 344 -27.68 8.20 52.43
CA LYS A 344 -28.06 7.62 53.73
C LYS A 344 -28.64 8.68 54.67
N ASN A 345 -27.99 9.84 54.79
CA ASN A 345 -28.42 10.96 55.62
C ASN A 345 -29.76 11.54 55.15
N ILE A 346 -29.99 11.62 53.82
CA ILE A 346 -31.28 11.99 53.24
C ILE A 346 -32.35 10.98 53.68
N SER A 347 -32.13 9.68 53.45
CA SER A 347 -33.12 8.65 53.77
C SER A 347 -33.43 8.52 55.27
N GLY A 348 -32.46 8.84 56.12
CA GLY A 348 -32.60 8.84 57.58
C GLY A 348 -33.16 10.14 58.16
N ASN A 349 -33.61 11.10 57.34
CA ASN A 349 -34.09 12.41 57.76
C ASN A 349 -33.08 13.21 58.62
N TYR A 350 -31.78 13.00 58.44
CA TYR A 350 -30.72 13.61 59.26
C TYR A 350 -30.70 15.15 59.15
N TYR A 351 -31.09 15.68 57.98
CA TYR A 351 -31.15 17.12 57.72
C TYR A 351 -32.46 17.78 58.20
N SER A 352 -33.42 17.02 58.73
CA SER A 352 -34.69 17.55 59.24
C SER A 352 -34.56 18.14 60.66
N LYS A 353 -33.52 18.93 60.89
CA LYS A 353 -33.21 19.61 62.16
C LYS A 353 -32.86 21.09 61.90
N PRO A 354 -32.98 21.99 62.89
CA PRO A 354 -32.53 23.37 62.73
C PRO A 354 -31.08 23.45 62.26
N GLY A 355 -30.81 24.17 61.18
CA GLY A 355 -29.49 24.28 60.54
C GLY A 355 -29.14 23.15 59.58
N GLY A 356 -30.07 22.24 59.31
CA GLY A 356 -29.87 21.09 58.41
C GLY A 356 -29.58 21.45 56.96
N HIS A 357 -30.08 22.58 56.46
CA HIS A 357 -29.77 23.05 55.10
C HIS A 357 -28.28 23.37 54.94
N LYS A 358 -27.68 24.02 55.93
CA LYS A 358 -26.24 24.33 55.93
C LYS A 358 -25.38 23.06 55.92
N ILE A 359 -25.74 22.07 56.74
CA ILE A 359 -25.02 20.79 56.82
C ILE A 359 -25.12 20.04 55.49
N PHE A 360 -26.29 20.06 54.84
CA PHE A 360 -26.47 19.47 53.51
C PHE A 360 -25.59 20.14 52.45
N LEU A 361 -25.52 21.48 52.45
CA LEU A 361 -24.67 22.22 51.52
C LEU A 361 -23.18 21.92 51.72
N GLU A 362 -22.71 21.86 52.97
CA GLU A 362 -21.33 21.52 53.28
C GLU A 362 -20.95 20.12 52.77
N GLU A 363 -21.82 19.12 52.98
CA GLU A 363 -21.60 17.75 52.49
C GLU A 363 -21.66 17.69 50.96
N LYS A 364 -22.60 18.38 50.31
CA LYS A 364 -22.66 18.53 48.85
C LYS A 364 -21.38 19.15 48.29
N MET A 365 -20.87 20.21 48.92
CA MET A 365 -19.64 20.89 48.50
C MET A 365 -18.42 19.98 48.63
N GLN A 366 -18.31 19.23 49.73
CA GLN A 366 -17.20 18.27 49.93
C GLN A 366 -17.20 17.18 48.85
N ILE A 367 -18.37 16.62 48.51
CA ILE A 367 -18.49 15.64 47.44
C ILE A 367 -18.02 16.23 46.10
N MET A 368 -18.45 17.45 45.77
CA MET A 368 -18.05 18.11 44.52
C MET A 368 -16.56 18.45 44.49
N GLU A 369 -15.98 18.88 45.60
CA GLU A 369 -14.55 19.19 45.69
C GLU A 369 -13.69 17.93 45.52
N ILE A 370 -14.08 16.81 46.14
CA ILE A 370 -13.38 15.53 45.98
C ILE A 370 -13.53 15.01 44.55
N TYR A 371 -14.74 15.10 43.99
CA TYR A 371 -15.00 14.74 42.60
C TYR A 371 -14.13 15.56 41.65
N ASP A 372 -14.06 16.88 41.83
CA ASP A 372 -13.30 17.76 40.95
C ASP A 372 -11.79 17.58 41.03
N ARG A 373 -11.27 17.15 42.18
CA ARG A 373 -9.86 16.86 42.37
C ARG A 373 -9.43 15.49 41.85
N LYS A 374 -10.36 14.57 41.51
CA LYS A 374 -9.97 13.24 41.03
C LYS A 374 -9.45 13.24 39.58
N PRO A 375 -8.26 12.65 39.33
CA PRO A 375 -7.76 12.37 37.98
C PRO A 375 -8.47 11.16 37.37
N GLY A 376 -8.33 10.97 36.06
CA GLY A 376 -8.88 9.83 35.32
C GLY A 376 -10.38 9.92 35.06
N ARG A 377 -10.98 11.10 35.27
CA ARG A 377 -12.41 11.33 35.03
C ARG A 377 -12.78 11.35 33.55
N GLY A 378 -11.81 11.53 32.67
CA GLY A 378 -12.08 11.62 31.24
C GLY A 378 -12.25 13.05 30.71
N ILE A 379 -12.78 13.14 29.49
CA ILE A 379 -12.97 14.37 28.72
C ILE A 379 -13.65 15.46 29.56
N LYS A 380 -12.88 16.48 29.96
CA LYS A 380 -13.39 17.71 30.58
C LYS A 380 -13.75 18.75 29.52
N ILE A 381 -14.95 18.75 28.94
CA ILE A 381 -15.42 19.82 28.04
C ILE A 381 -16.81 20.33 28.39
N ARG A 382 -16.88 21.33 29.23
CA ARG A 382 -18.13 21.74 29.87
C ARG A 382 -19.12 22.35 28.84
N LYS A 383 -20.43 22.10 29.00
CA LYS A 383 -21.46 22.20 27.94
C LYS A 383 -22.07 23.60 27.79
N GLY A 384 -22.33 24.03 26.53
CA GLY A 384 -23.27 25.11 26.18
C GLY A 384 -23.37 25.48 24.68
N GLY A 385 -24.42 25.04 23.97
CA GLY A 385 -25.04 25.75 22.82
C GLY A 385 -24.79 25.30 21.35
N VAL A 386 -25.64 24.40 20.84
CA VAL A 386 -26.17 24.24 19.44
C VAL A 386 -25.26 23.70 18.31
N ILE A 387 -25.62 22.46 17.91
CA ILE A 387 -25.50 21.75 16.61
C ILE A 387 -24.13 21.11 16.28
N TYR A 388 -24.07 19.79 16.57
CA TYR A 388 -23.01 18.81 16.30
C TYR A 388 -21.73 18.86 17.14
N THR A 389 -21.80 18.75 18.46
CA THR A 389 -20.60 18.38 19.25
C THR A 389 -20.94 17.36 20.34
N ARG A 390 -20.04 16.37 20.48
CA ARG A 390 -20.16 15.21 21.38
C ARG A 390 -20.38 15.64 22.82
N LYS A 391 -21.21 14.86 23.51
CA LYS A 391 -21.57 15.00 24.92
C LYS A 391 -20.32 14.97 25.81
N ASN A 392 -20.18 15.92 26.74
CA ASN A 392 -19.18 15.80 27.80
C ASN A 392 -19.69 14.90 28.91
N THR A 393 -19.09 13.73 28.96
CA THR A 393 -19.48 12.65 29.84
C THR A 393 -19.25 12.93 31.33
N ALA A 394 -18.08 13.43 31.72
CA ALA A 394 -17.78 13.67 33.14
C ALA A 394 -18.63 14.81 33.75
N HIS A 395 -18.89 15.86 32.98
CA HIS A 395 -19.73 16.95 33.44
C HIS A 395 -21.22 16.60 33.40
N GLU A 396 -21.69 15.87 32.39
CA GLU A 396 -23.08 15.42 32.32
C GLU A 396 -23.42 14.51 33.50
N VAL A 397 -22.54 13.55 33.83
CA VAL A 397 -22.71 12.69 35.00
C VAL A 397 -22.76 13.50 36.31
N GLN A 398 -21.93 14.55 36.42
CA GLN A 398 -21.97 15.47 37.57
C GLN A 398 -23.29 16.26 37.63
N GLN A 399 -23.77 16.76 36.50
CA GLN A 399 -25.02 17.52 36.41
C GLN A 399 -26.24 16.65 36.69
N GLU A 400 -26.24 15.41 36.22
CA GLU A 400 -27.28 14.43 36.52
C GLU A 400 -27.33 14.11 38.01
N PHE A 401 -26.16 13.92 38.64
CA PHE A 401 -26.09 13.78 40.09
C PHE A 401 -26.63 15.01 40.84
N LEU A 402 -26.20 16.22 40.46
CA LEU A 402 -26.68 17.46 41.08
C LEU A 402 -28.18 17.67 40.87
N ALA A 403 -28.70 17.36 39.68
CA ALA A 403 -30.12 17.39 39.39
C ALA A 403 -30.91 16.41 40.27
N SER A 404 -30.36 15.20 40.50
CA SER A 404 -31.00 14.17 41.33
C SER A 404 -31.20 14.59 42.79
N ILE A 405 -30.37 15.51 43.31
CA ILE A 405 -30.45 16.00 44.69
C ILE A 405 -31.06 17.41 44.81
N LYS A 406 -31.39 18.05 43.68
CA LYS A 406 -31.85 19.46 43.63
C LYS A 406 -33.17 19.68 44.34
N ASP A 407 -34.17 18.84 44.06
CA ASP A 407 -35.49 18.98 44.70
C ASP A 407 -35.42 18.67 46.19
N ILE A 408 -34.53 17.74 46.58
CA ILE A 408 -34.26 17.38 47.98
C ILE A 408 -33.65 18.59 48.71
N GLU A 409 -32.70 19.29 48.10
CA GLU A 409 -32.13 20.53 48.63
C GLU A 409 -33.21 21.60 48.87
N ILE A 410 -34.12 21.79 47.91
CA ILE A 410 -35.24 22.72 48.01
C ILE A 410 -36.15 22.34 49.19
N THR A 411 -36.47 21.06 49.34
CA THR A 411 -37.29 20.55 50.45
C THR A 411 -36.61 20.78 51.81
N ILE A 412 -35.32 20.45 51.93
CA ILE A 412 -34.54 20.66 53.16
C ILE A 412 -34.51 22.14 53.54
N ARG A 413 -34.21 23.03 52.59
CA ARG A 413 -34.20 24.49 52.81
C ARG A 413 -35.55 25.00 53.30
N ASN A 414 -36.64 24.54 52.68
CA ASN A 414 -37.98 24.98 53.04
C ASN A 414 -38.39 24.47 54.44
N ALA A 415 -37.97 23.26 54.81
CA ALA A 415 -38.26 22.65 56.11
C ALA A 415 -37.39 23.20 57.26
N ASP A 416 -36.24 23.81 56.97
CA ASP A 416 -35.33 24.33 57.99
C ASP A 416 -35.94 25.53 58.75
N ARG A 417 -36.09 25.38 60.06
CA ARG A 417 -36.71 26.38 60.95
C ARG A 417 -35.70 27.41 61.47
N SER A 418 -34.39 27.20 61.28
CA SER A 418 -33.38 28.21 61.65
C SER A 418 -33.26 29.34 60.64
N LEU A 419 -33.88 29.19 59.46
CA LEU A 419 -33.86 30.19 58.38
C LEU A 419 -35.17 30.99 58.36
N THR A 420 -35.06 32.32 58.36
CA THR A 420 -36.20 33.21 58.10
C THR A 420 -36.65 33.13 56.65
N LYS A 421 -37.88 33.57 56.35
CA LYS A 421 -38.38 33.63 54.97
C LYS A 421 -37.45 34.44 54.06
N GLN A 422 -36.95 35.58 54.55
CA GLN A 422 -36.01 36.43 53.83
C GLN A 422 -34.66 35.74 53.57
N GLN A 423 -34.14 34.97 54.54
CA GLN A 423 -32.90 34.19 54.35
C GLN A 423 -33.07 33.08 53.30
N LYS A 424 -34.21 32.40 53.27
CA LYS A 424 -34.52 31.38 52.25
C LYS A 424 -34.58 31.96 50.84
N GLU A 425 -35.14 33.17 50.69
CA GLU A 425 -35.19 33.89 49.41
C GLU A 425 -33.78 34.34 48.95
N ILE A 426 -32.96 34.86 49.86
CA ILE A 426 -31.56 35.24 49.57
C ILE A 426 -30.73 34.02 49.14
N GLU A 427 -30.88 32.88 49.80
CA GLU A 427 -30.18 31.64 49.43
C GLU A 427 -30.63 31.10 48.06
N ALA A 428 -31.92 31.19 47.75
CA ALA A 428 -32.43 30.79 46.44
C ALA A 428 -31.87 31.66 45.31
N GLU A 429 -31.76 32.97 45.53
CA GLU A 429 -31.22 33.88 44.54
C GLU A 429 -29.70 33.74 44.38
N ARG A 430 -28.95 33.53 45.49
CA ARG A 430 -27.52 33.20 45.42
C ARG A 430 -27.27 31.94 44.59
N ALA A 431 -28.05 30.88 44.82
CA ALA A 431 -27.92 29.65 44.05
C ALA A 431 -28.17 29.85 42.54
N ARG A 432 -29.11 30.75 42.17
CA ARG A 432 -29.35 31.11 40.75
C ARG A 432 -28.17 31.88 40.15
N VAL A 433 -27.66 32.87 40.86
CA VAL A 433 -26.52 33.68 40.40
C VAL A 433 -25.26 32.83 40.26
N GLU A 434 -24.98 31.94 41.21
CA GLU A 434 -23.85 31.01 41.13
C GLU A 434 -24.00 30.03 39.97
N ALA A 435 -25.21 29.52 39.71
CA ALA A 435 -25.48 28.66 38.55
C ALA A 435 -25.23 29.40 37.22
N ALA A 436 -25.73 30.64 37.09
CA ALA A 436 -25.55 31.46 35.89
C ALA A 436 -24.09 31.88 35.68
N SER A 437 -23.37 32.25 36.75
CA SER A 437 -21.94 32.59 36.68
C SER A 437 -21.11 31.39 36.24
N ARG A 438 -21.40 30.20 36.79
CA ARG A 438 -20.78 28.96 36.34
C ARG A 438 -21.08 28.74 34.87
N GLU A 439 -22.34 28.73 34.43
CA GLU A 439 -22.70 28.56 33.01
C GLU A 439 -21.89 29.48 32.07
N LYS A 440 -21.70 30.75 32.44
CA LYS A 440 -20.91 31.71 31.66
C LYS A 440 -19.43 31.34 31.57
N GLU A 441 -18.76 31.07 32.70
CA GLU A 441 -17.36 30.64 32.73
C GLU A 441 -17.13 29.38 31.85
N MET A 442 -18.15 28.52 31.78
CA MET A 442 -18.09 27.26 31.05
C MET A 442 -18.19 27.47 29.54
N ALA A 443 -19.02 28.41 29.11
CA ALA A 443 -19.13 28.80 27.71
C ALA A 443 -17.82 29.42 27.21
N GLU A 444 -17.16 30.24 28.02
CA GLU A 444 -15.86 30.85 27.69
C GLU A 444 -14.75 29.79 27.54
N GLU A 445 -14.66 28.83 28.47
CA GLU A 445 -13.68 27.73 28.38
C GLU A 445 -13.96 26.78 27.20
N TYR A 446 -15.25 26.55 26.87
CA TYR A 446 -15.65 25.75 25.72
C TYR A 446 -15.20 26.38 24.40
N ASN A 447 -15.42 27.68 24.22
CA ASN A 447 -15.01 28.38 23.00
C ASN A 447 -13.50 28.26 22.77
N LYS A 448 -12.69 28.43 23.84
CA LYS A 448 -11.24 28.25 23.77
C LYS A 448 -10.84 26.84 23.34
N LYS A 449 -11.49 25.81 23.87
CA LYS A 449 -11.20 24.41 23.51
C LYS A 449 -11.64 24.06 22.09
N LEU A 450 -12.73 24.66 21.62
CA LEU A 450 -13.19 24.49 20.24
C LEU A 450 -12.19 25.12 19.25
N GLU A 451 -11.62 26.28 19.58
CA GLU A 451 -10.53 26.88 18.80
C GLU A 451 -9.31 25.96 18.75
N GLU A 452 -8.86 25.42 19.89
CA GLU A 452 -7.74 24.46 19.95
C GLU A 452 -8.02 23.20 19.10
N GLN A 453 -9.25 22.68 19.12
CA GLN A 453 -9.64 21.52 18.29
C GLN A 453 -9.65 21.84 16.80
N LEU A 454 -10.13 23.02 16.42
CA LEU A 454 -10.15 23.46 15.04
C LEU A 454 -8.73 23.60 14.49
N GLU A 455 -7.81 24.16 15.28
CA GLU A 455 -6.39 24.25 14.92
C GLU A 455 -5.77 22.86 14.72
N GLU A 456 -6.08 21.90 15.58
CA GLU A 456 -5.55 20.54 15.50
C GLU A 456 -6.15 19.75 14.31
N GLU A 457 -7.44 19.90 13.99
CA GLU A 457 -8.03 19.36 12.76
C GLU A 457 -7.44 20.01 11.49
N GLN A 458 -7.13 21.32 11.54
CA GLN A 458 -6.44 21.99 10.44
C GLN A 458 -5.03 21.41 10.24
N LYS A 459 -4.26 21.22 11.32
CA LYS A 459 -2.93 20.57 11.26
C LYS A 459 -3.02 19.16 10.67
N ARG A 460 -4.00 18.37 11.10
CA ARG A 460 -4.26 17.02 10.56
C ARG A 460 -4.53 17.07 9.05
N PHE A 461 -5.37 18.00 8.60
CA PHE A 461 -5.67 18.18 7.18
C PHE A 461 -4.43 18.58 6.39
N ASP A 462 -3.66 19.56 6.87
CA ASP A 462 -2.44 20.05 6.21
C ASP A 462 -1.39 18.94 6.09
N GLN A 463 -1.18 18.15 7.14
CA GLN A 463 -0.28 16.98 7.11
C GLN A 463 -0.70 15.95 6.06
N HIS A 464 -2.00 15.67 5.95
CA HIS A 464 -2.50 14.73 4.95
C HIS A 464 -2.26 15.26 3.52
N VAL A 465 -2.49 16.56 3.30
CA VAL A 465 -2.22 17.22 2.01
C VAL A 465 -0.73 17.17 1.67
N GLU A 466 0.14 17.48 2.63
CA GLU A 466 1.60 17.45 2.45
C GLU A 466 2.08 16.04 2.04
N MET A 467 1.67 15.00 2.77
CA MET A 467 2.05 13.61 2.46
C MET A 467 1.56 13.15 1.08
N LEU A 468 0.39 13.62 0.64
CA LEU A 468 -0.12 13.33 -0.70
C LEU A 468 0.67 14.07 -1.78
N GLN A 469 1.02 15.33 -1.53
CA GLN A 469 1.85 16.12 -2.45
C GLN A 469 3.24 15.48 -2.61
N GLU A 470 3.88 15.10 -1.50
CA GLU A 470 5.17 14.38 -1.52
C GLU A 470 5.08 13.08 -2.34
N LYS A 471 4.01 12.31 -2.14
CA LYS A 471 3.78 11.08 -2.93
C LYS A 471 3.63 11.38 -4.42
N MET A 472 2.75 12.31 -4.78
CA MET A 472 2.52 12.66 -6.19
C MET A 472 3.80 13.17 -6.86
N GLU A 473 4.59 13.96 -6.14
CA GLU A 473 5.86 14.50 -6.65
C GLU A 473 6.90 13.38 -6.82
N ALA A 474 7.02 12.46 -5.86
CA ALA A 474 7.88 11.28 -5.98
C ALA A 474 7.47 10.36 -7.14
N GLU A 475 6.17 10.14 -7.36
CA GLU A 475 5.66 9.37 -8.51
C GLU A 475 5.95 10.09 -9.84
N ARG A 476 5.81 11.42 -9.88
CA ARG A 476 6.12 12.24 -11.05
C ARG A 476 7.60 12.19 -11.41
N GLU A 477 8.49 12.29 -10.42
CA GLU A 477 9.95 12.20 -10.65
C GLU A 477 10.35 10.79 -11.12
N LYS A 478 9.78 9.73 -10.54
CA LYS A 478 10.01 8.36 -11.03
C LYS A 478 9.57 8.19 -12.48
N MET A 479 8.42 8.75 -12.86
CA MET A 479 7.97 8.71 -14.26
C MET A 479 8.89 9.49 -15.20
N LYS A 480 9.39 10.66 -14.78
CA LYS A 480 10.36 11.43 -15.56
C LYS A 480 11.65 10.64 -15.77
N GLN A 481 12.18 10.02 -14.71
CA GLN A 481 13.38 9.20 -14.79
C GLN A 481 13.19 8.00 -15.72
N GLU A 482 12.05 7.30 -15.62
CA GLU A 482 11.72 6.20 -16.51
C GLU A 482 11.64 6.67 -17.98
N ASN A 483 11.01 7.82 -18.24
CA ASN A 483 10.93 8.38 -19.59
C ASN A 483 12.32 8.72 -20.15
N LEU A 484 13.22 9.28 -19.33
CA LEU A 484 14.60 9.57 -19.72
C LEU A 484 15.36 8.28 -20.06
N GLU A 485 15.25 7.25 -19.23
CA GLU A 485 15.88 5.95 -19.50
C GLU A 485 15.38 5.33 -20.81
N VAL A 486 14.08 5.43 -21.10
CA VAL A 486 13.51 4.94 -22.36
C VAL A 486 14.07 5.73 -23.55
N ILE A 487 14.18 7.06 -23.44
CA ILE A 487 14.76 7.91 -24.49
C ILE A 487 16.22 7.51 -24.76
N GLU A 488 17.04 7.35 -23.72
CA GLU A 488 18.43 6.92 -23.87
C GLU A 488 18.54 5.54 -24.54
N ARG A 489 17.66 4.60 -24.16
CA ARG A 489 17.60 3.26 -24.77
C ARG A 489 17.22 3.31 -26.24
N ILE A 490 16.27 4.18 -26.62
CA ILE A 490 15.88 4.36 -28.03
C ILE A 490 17.04 4.98 -28.84
N GLN A 491 17.76 5.95 -28.27
CA GLN A 491 18.87 6.61 -28.94
C GLN A 491 20.07 5.69 -29.17
N LYS A 492 20.36 4.74 -28.27
CA LYS A 492 21.44 3.75 -28.44
C LYS A 492 21.19 2.70 -29.54
N VAL A 493 19.96 2.58 -30.04
CA VAL A 493 19.57 1.60 -31.07
C VAL A 493 19.49 2.24 -32.47
N LYS A 494 19.58 3.57 -32.57
CA LYS A 494 19.77 4.30 -33.84
C LYS A 494 21.25 4.51 -34.09
#